data_AF-A0A6P0Z4H8-F1
#
_entry.id   AF-A0A6P0Z4H8-F1
#
_cell.length_a   1.000
_cell.length_b   1.000
_cell.length_c   1.000
_cell.angle_alpha   90.00
_cell.angle_beta   90.00
_cell.angle_gamma   90.00
#
_symmetry.space_group_name_H-M   'P 1'
#
loop_
_entity.id
_entity.type
_entity.pdbx_description
1 polymer ?
#
loop_
_entity_poly.entity_id
_entity_poly.type
_entity_poly.pdbx_seq_one_letter_code
_entity_poly.pdbx_strand_id
1 'polypeptide(L)'
;MDPLLIQLLINGVALGSIIALAAVGLTLTYGILRLANFAHGDFMTLGAYMTLMLGAAGLPIWLAMIVGAGLTIAVALAIEKIIWQRMRDRHATSTTLIILSLGLALFMRNGIILIWGAANQSYDLPVVTALNVGGIRIAYYRVIVVGLALMAIAVLHLLLRYTKVGKAMRAVADNIDLARVSGINVERVVLWTWVLSAGLTALGGSMYGLVTAVRPNMGWFLILPMFASVI
;
A
#
# COMPACT_ATOMS: atom_id res chain seq x y z
N MET A 1 -31.48 -12.11 -9.54
CA MET A 1 -30.71 -11.10 -8.77
C MET A 1 -30.81 -9.79 -9.51
N ASP A 2 -31.13 -8.70 -8.82
CA ASP A 2 -31.27 -7.38 -9.45
C ASP A 2 -29.95 -6.96 -10.11
N PRO A 3 -29.96 -6.49 -11.37
CA PRO A 3 -28.74 -6.04 -12.06
C PRO A 3 -27.94 -5.00 -11.25
N LEU A 4 -28.64 -4.17 -10.48
CA LEU A 4 -28.05 -3.21 -9.54
C LEU A 4 -27.21 -3.90 -8.44
N LEU A 5 -27.74 -4.98 -7.85
CA LEU A 5 -27.06 -5.72 -6.79
C LEU A 5 -25.78 -6.37 -7.32
N ILE A 6 -25.83 -6.96 -8.52
CA ILE A 6 -24.65 -7.58 -9.15
C ILE A 6 -23.59 -6.51 -9.44
N GLN A 7 -24.00 -5.35 -9.95
CA GLN A 7 -23.08 -4.22 -10.18
C GLN A 7 -22.42 -3.76 -8.86
N LEU A 8 -23.19 -3.62 -7.77
CA LEU A 8 -22.68 -3.24 -6.46
C LEU A 8 -21.68 -4.28 -5.91
N LEU A 9 -21.95 -5.57 -6.11
CA LEU A 9 -21.03 -6.64 -5.72
C LEU A 9 -19.71 -6.56 -6.49
N ILE A 10 -19.76 -6.39 -7.82
CA ILE A 10 -18.55 -6.24 -8.64
C ILE A 10 -17.73 -5.02 -8.21
N ASN A 11 -18.40 -3.91 -7.95
CA ASN A 11 -17.77 -2.68 -7.48
C ASN A 11 -17.13 -2.87 -6.10
N GLY A 12 -17.83 -3.55 -5.20
CA GLY A 12 -17.35 -3.89 -3.86
C GLY A 12 -16.15 -4.82 -3.89
N VAL A 13 -16.14 -5.84 -4.77
CA VAL A 13 -15.00 -6.76 -4.93
C VAL A 13 -13.77 -6.01 -5.44
N ALA A 14 -13.93 -5.10 -6.40
CA ALA A 14 -12.82 -4.30 -6.91
C ALA A 14 -12.21 -3.41 -5.82
N LEU A 15 -13.06 -2.65 -5.12
CA LEU A 15 -12.61 -1.76 -4.04
C LEU A 15 -12.05 -2.56 -2.85
N GLY A 16 -12.69 -3.65 -2.47
CA GLY A 16 -12.26 -4.56 -1.41
C GLY A 16 -10.90 -5.21 -1.72
N SER A 17 -10.64 -5.57 -2.98
CA SER A 17 -9.34 -6.12 -3.40
C SER A 17 -8.21 -5.10 -3.23
N ILE A 18 -8.48 -3.82 -3.52
CA ILE A 18 -7.52 -2.72 -3.33
C ILE A 18 -7.24 -2.50 -1.85
N ILE A 19 -8.29 -2.44 -1.02
CA ILE A 19 -8.15 -2.28 0.43
C ILE A 19 -7.40 -3.47 1.01
N ALA A 20 -7.74 -4.70 0.60
CA ALA A 20 -7.07 -5.92 1.05
C ALA A 20 -5.58 -5.89 0.72
N LEU A 21 -5.21 -5.48 -0.51
CA LEU A 21 -3.80 -5.38 -0.91
C LEU A 21 -3.02 -4.40 -0.02
N ALA A 22 -3.59 -3.23 0.25
CA ALA A 22 -2.95 -2.22 1.10
C ALA A 22 -2.95 -2.62 2.59
N ALA A 23 -4.02 -3.26 3.06
CA ALA A 23 -4.16 -3.79 4.41
C ALA A 23 -3.15 -4.91 4.69
N VAL A 24 -2.90 -5.81 3.74
CA VAL A 24 -1.84 -6.82 3.83
C VAL A 24 -0.48 -6.17 4.07
N GLY A 25 -0.19 -5.05 3.42
CA GLY A 25 1.00 -4.25 3.70
C GLY A 25 1.04 -3.74 5.15
N LEU A 26 -0.08 -3.24 5.66
CA LEU A 26 -0.22 -2.78 7.04
C LEU A 26 -0.05 -3.92 8.05
N THR A 27 -0.62 -5.09 7.77
CA THR A 27 -0.46 -6.32 8.57
C THR A 27 1.01 -6.70 8.71
N LEU A 28 1.81 -6.58 7.66
CA LEU A 28 3.25 -6.88 7.75
C LEU A 28 3.99 -5.94 8.70
N THR A 29 3.72 -4.63 8.61
CA THR A 29 4.33 -3.65 9.51
C THR A 29 3.88 -3.84 10.96
N TYR A 30 2.60 -4.11 11.19
CA TYR A 30 2.08 -4.33 12.53
C TYR A 30 2.56 -5.67 13.11
N GLY A 31 2.48 -6.75 12.34
CA GLY A 31 2.85 -8.09 12.80
C GLY A 31 4.34 -8.25 13.13
N ILE A 32 5.22 -7.55 12.41
CA ILE A 32 6.67 -7.67 12.61
C ILE A 32 7.22 -6.56 13.51
N LEU A 33 6.76 -5.31 13.31
CA LEU A 33 7.33 -4.15 14.01
C LEU A 33 6.48 -3.68 15.20
N ARG A 34 5.27 -4.24 15.38
CA ARG A 34 4.27 -3.80 16.38
C ARG A 34 3.97 -2.29 16.28
N LEU A 35 4.05 -1.76 15.06
CA LEU A 35 3.87 -0.35 14.74
C LEU A 35 2.51 -0.13 14.09
N ALA A 36 1.59 0.49 14.84
CA ALA A 36 0.32 0.97 14.29
C ALA A 36 0.56 2.29 13.51
N ASN A 37 0.96 2.17 12.25
CA ASN A 37 1.38 3.31 11.43
C ASN A 37 0.19 4.00 10.75
N PHE A 38 -0.27 5.14 11.27
CA PHE A 38 -1.34 5.92 10.63
C PHE A 38 -0.94 6.58 9.31
N ALA A 39 0.37 6.78 9.07
CA ALA A 39 0.87 7.30 7.79
C ALA A 39 0.83 6.26 6.67
N HIS A 40 0.44 5.01 6.94
CA HIS A 40 0.32 3.94 5.95
C HIS A 40 -0.58 4.32 4.78
N GLY A 41 -1.69 5.02 5.08
CA GLY A 41 -2.58 5.57 4.06
C GLY A 41 -1.88 6.60 3.17
N ASP A 42 -0.99 7.41 3.71
CA ASP A 42 -0.29 8.42 2.92
C ASP A 42 0.79 7.82 2.01
N PHE A 43 1.33 6.63 2.32
CA PHE A 43 2.13 5.87 1.35
C PHE A 43 1.28 5.38 0.17
N MET A 44 0.03 5.01 0.42
CA MET A 44 -0.93 4.66 -0.64
C MET A 44 -1.18 5.87 -1.54
N THR A 45 -1.44 7.04 -0.93
CA THR A 45 -1.59 8.30 -1.66
C THR A 45 -0.34 8.61 -2.48
N LEU A 46 0.84 8.54 -1.86
CA LEU A 46 2.12 8.82 -2.50
C LEU A 46 2.36 7.92 -3.71
N GLY A 47 2.08 6.61 -3.60
CA GLY A 47 2.19 5.67 -4.73
C GLY A 47 1.34 6.08 -5.93
N ALA A 48 0.11 6.53 -5.70
CA ALA A 48 -0.76 6.98 -6.79
C ALA A 48 -0.25 8.26 -7.46
N TYR A 49 0.29 9.20 -6.69
CA TYR A 49 0.88 10.44 -7.22
C TYR A 49 2.21 10.21 -7.94
N MET A 50 3.04 9.27 -7.46
CA MET A 50 4.24 8.86 -8.18
C MET A 50 3.89 8.24 -9.53
N THR A 51 2.88 7.36 -9.56
CA THR A 51 2.33 6.80 -10.80
C THR A 51 1.76 7.89 -11.71
N LEU A 52 1.04 8.87 -11.15
CA LEU A 52 0.47 10.00 -11.91
C LEU A 52 1.58 10.80 -12.60
N MET A 53 2.60 11.18 -11.83
CA MET A 53 3.74 11.96 -12.31
C MET A 53 4.48 11.23 -13.43
N LEU A 54 4.76 9.94 -13.26
CA LEU A 54 5.46 9.13 -14.24
C LEU A 54 4.61 8.89 -15.49
N GLY A 55 3.30 8.67 -15.34
CA GLY A 55 2.37 8.58 -16.47
C GLY A 55 2.31 9.88 -17.28
N ALA A 56 2.25 11.03 -16.61
CA ALA A 56 2.29 12.34 -17.26
C ALA A 56 3.63 12.62 -17.95
N ALA A 57 4.72 12.00 -17.50
CA ALA A 57 6.03 12.03 -18.17
C ALA A 57 6.13 11.07 -19.38
N GLY A 58 5.04 10.39 -19.75
CA GLY A 58 4.96 9.53 -20.93
C GLY A 58 5.28 8.05 -20.67
N LEU A 59 5.51 7.64 -19.40
CA LEU A 59 5.67 6.22 -19.10
C LEU A 59 4.33 5.49 -19.28
N PRO A 60 4.32 4.28 -19.89
CA PRO A 60 3.14 3.44 -19.90
C PRO A 60 2.64 3.21 -18.47
N ILE A 61 1.32 3.31 -18.24
CA ILE A 61 0.74 3.33 -16.89
C ILE A 61 1.19 2.15 -16.02
N TRP A 62 1.28 0.95 -16.61
CA TRP A 62 1.71 -0.25 -15.89
C TRP A 62 3.17 -0.18 -15.42
N LEU A 63 4.04 0.41 -16.23
CA LEU A 63 5.43 0.65 -15.85
C LEU A 63 5.53 1.79 -14.83
N ALA A 64 4.74 2.86 -15.01
CA ALA A 64 4.63 3.96 -14.06
C ALA A 64 4.21 3.48 -12.67
N MET A 65 3.31 2.48 -12.57
CA MET A 65 2.92 1.85 -11.31
C MET A 65 4.09 1.14 -10.62
N ILE A 66 4.88 0.35 -11.37
CA ILE A 66 6.00 -0.41 -10.81
C ILE A 66 7.11 0.55 -10.35
N VAL A 67 7.47 1.50 -11.20
CA VAL A 67 8.50 2.51 -10.89
C VAL A 67 8.04 3.42 -9.76
N GLY A 68 6.77 3.83 -9.78
CA GLY A 68 6.15 4.64 -8.72
C GLY A 68 6.16 3.93 -7.37
N ALA A 69 5.83 2.63 -7.34
CA ALA A 69 5.97 1.80 -6.14
C ALA A 69 7.43 1.73 -5.66
N GLY A 70 8.40 1.62 -6.58
CA GLY A 70 9.83 1.69 -6.26
C GLY A 70 10.24 3.00 -5.58
N LEU A 71 9.75 4.14 -6.08
CA LEU A 71 9.99 5.46 -5.48
C LEU A 71 9.33 5.56 -4.09
N THR A 72 8.11 5.06 -3.93
CA THR A 72 7.44 5.02 -2.62
C THR A 72 8.17 4.12 -1.63
N ILE A 73 8.71 2.97 -2.06
CA ILE A 73 9.57 2.11 -1.25
C ILE A 73 10.82 2.88 -0.81
N ALA A 74 11.48 3.62 -1.71
CA ALA A 74 12.65 4.42 -1.35
C ALA A 74 12.33 5.47 -0.28
N VAL A 75 11.18 6.15 -0.39
CA VAL A 75 10.69 7.09 0.64
C VAL A 75 10.41 6.37 1.96
N ALA A 76 9.76 5.20 1.93
CA ALA A 76 9.48 4.41 3.13
C ALA A 76 10.77 3.95 3.83
N LEU A 77 11.77 3.50 3.08
CA LEU A 77 13.09 3.12 3.61
C LEU A 77 13.85 4.33 4.19
N ALA A 78 13.74 5.49 3.57
CA ALA A 78 14.30 6.73 4.12
C ALA A 78 13.63 7.09 5.46
N ILE A 79 12.30 6.99 5.54
CA ILE A 79 11.54 7.24 6.77
C ILE A 79 11.91 6.21 7.85
N GLU A 80 12.04 4.92 7.50
CA GLU A 80 12.52 3.88 8.40
C GLU A 80 13.87 4.25 9.01
N LYS A 81 14.85 4.61 8.18
CA LYS A 81 16.18 5.00 8.66
C LYS A 81 16.15 6.29 9.49
N ILE A 82 15.36 7.27 9.08
CA ILE A 82 15.40 8.61 9.66
C ILE A 82 14.62 8.69 10.97
N ILE A 83 13.44 8.07 11.00
CA ILE A 83 12.46 8.17 12.07
C ILE A 83 12.42 6.86 12.86
N TRP A 84 11.95 5.78 12.24
CA TRP A 84 11.55 4.57 12.97
C TRP A 84 12.72 3.85 13.64
N GLN A 85 13.83 3.66 12.92
CA GLN A 85 15.04 3.06 13.45
C GLN A 85 15.56 3.88 14.63
N ARG A 86 15.69 5.21 14.48
CA ARG A 86 16.17 6.08 15.56
C ARG A 86 15.28 6.09 16.78
N MET A 87 13.97 5.96 16.61
CA MET A 87 13.04 5.90 17.74
C MET A 87 13.08 4.55 18.44
N ARG A 88 13.25 3.47 17.68
CA ARG A 88 13.46 2.12 18.21
C ARG A 88 14.77 2.03 19.00
N ASP A 89 15.86 2.61 18.50
CA ASP A 89 17.15 2.66 19.21
C ASP A 89 17.07 3.47 20.52
N ARG A 90 16.16 4.46 20.57
CA ARG A 90 15.86 5.24 21.78
C ARG A 90 14.79 4.63 22.67
N HIS A 91 14.35 3.40 22.40
CA HIS A 91 13.34 2.69 23.18
C HIS A 91 12.04 3.50 23.32
N ALA A 92 11.62 4.19 22.26
CA ALA A 92 10.40 4.97 22.25
C ALA A 92 9.17 4.09 22.56
N THR A 93 8.25 4.61 23.37
CA THR A 93 7.02 3.89 23.71
C THR A 93 6.10 3.74 22.50
N SER A 94 5.21 2.75 22.52
CA SER A 94 4.20 2.55 21.47
C SER A 94 3.34 3.81 21.25
N THR A 95 3.00 4.53 22.33
CA THR A 95 2.26 5.80 22.26
C THR A 95 3.04 6.86 21.50
N THR A 96 4.35 6.98 21.76
CA THR A 96 5.23 7.91 21.03
C THR A 96 5.25 7.59 19.54
N LEU A 97 5.35 6.31 19.17
CA LEU A 97 5.35 5.87 17.78
C LEU A 97 4.02 6.17 17.07
N ILE A 98 2.88 6.00 17.75
CA ILE A 98 1.56 6.36 17.22
C ILE A 98 1.48 7.87 16.94
N ILE A 99 1.87 8.70 17.91
CA ILE A 99 1.87 10.17 17.75
C ILE A 99 2.77 10.59 16.58
N LEU A 100 3.96 9.99 16.48
CA LEU A 100 4.88 10.23 15.36
C LEU A 100 4.26 9.82 14.02
N SER A 101 3.54 8.69 13.96
CA SER A 101 2.88 8.25 12.73
C SER A 101 1.78 9.21 12.28
N LEU A 102 1.04 9.83 13.22
CA LEU A 102 0.05 10.87 12.91
C LEU A 102 0.71 12.15 12.42
N GLY A 103 1.82 12.55 13.05
CA GLY A 103 2.63 13.69 12.58
C GLY A 103 3.20 13.45 11.18
N LEU A 104 3.70 12.25 10.92
CA LEU A 104 4.19 11.84 9.61
C LEU A 104 3.08 11.81 8.57
N ALA A 105 1.88 11.33 8.91
CA ALA A 105 0.71 11.34 8.03
C ALA A 105 0.37 12.77 7.58
N LEU A 106 0.34 13.71 8.53
CA LEU A 106 0.15 15.13 8.23
C LEU A 106 1.27 15.70 7.35
N PHE A 107 2.53 15.38 7.65
CA PHE A 107 3.68 15.84 6.88
C PHE A 107 3.62 15.33 5.43
N MET A 108 3.41 14.03 5.25
CA MET A 108 3.30 13.39 3.93
C MET A 108 2.14 13.98 3.13
N ARG A 109 0.94 14.07 3.72
CA ARG A 109 -0.24 14.59 3.04
C ARG A 109 -0.07 16.04 2.60
N ASN A 110 0.44 16.90 3.47
CA ASN A 110 0.69 18.30 3.11
C ASN A 110 1.84 18.44 2.12
N GLY A 111 2.86 17.58 2.18
CA GLY A 111 3.90 17.49 1.16
C GLY A 111 3.35 17.15 -0.22
N ILE A 112 2.41 16.20 -0.29
CA ILE A 112 1.71 15.85 -1.54
C ILE A 112 0.91 17.06 -2.06
N ILE A 113 0.16 17.75 -1.19
CA ILE A 113 -0.61 18.95 -1.58
C ILE A 113 0.32 20.06 -2.05
N LEU A 114 1.48 20.24 -1.42
CA LEU A 114 2.45 21.26 -1.79
C LEU A 114 3.03 21.02 -3.19
N ILE A 115 3.33 19.77 -3.53
CA ILE A 115 3.98 19.40 -4.81
C ILE A 115 2.95 19.28 -5.96
N TRP A 116 1.80 18.65 -5.72
CA TRP A 116 0.81 18.34 -6.76
C TRP A 116 -0.50 19.13 -6.67
N GLY A 117 -0.67 19.96 -5.64
CA GLY A 117 -1.89 20.73 -5.41
C GLY A 117 -3.01 19.92 -4.73
N ALA A 118 -4.08 20.64 -4.36
CA ALA A 118 -5.23 20.06 -3.66
C ALA A 118 -6.33 19.50 -4.60
N ALA A 119 -6.21 19.74 -5.91
CA ALA A 119 -7.22 19.38 -6.88
C ALA A 119 -7.27 17.86 -7.13
N ASN A 120 -8.45 17.37 -7.52
CA ASN A 120 -8.61 16.00 -7.98
C ASN A 120 -7.89 15.83 -9.32
N GLN A 121 -7.09 14.79 -9.45
CA GLN A 121 -6.37 14.43 -10.67
C GLN A 121 -6.85 13.06 -11.18
N SER A 122 -6.51 12.72 -12.41
CA SER A 122 -6.80 11.40 -13.00
C SER A 122 -5.68 11.01 -13.94
N TYR A 123 -5.45 9.72 -14.08
CA TYR A 123 -4.52 9.23 -15.09
C TYR A 123 -5.08 9.49 -16.48
N ASP A 124 -4.25 10.02 -17.37
CA ASP A 124 -4.60 10.20 -18.77
C ASP A 124 -4.55 8.83 -19.47
N LEU A 125 -5.72 8.20 -19.55
CA LEU A 125 -5.89 6.85 -20.07
C LEU A 125 -6.90 6.84 -21.20
N PRO A 126 -6.69 5.99 -22.23
CA PRO A 126 -7.65 5.85 -23.30
C PRO A 126 -9.00 5.39 -22.75
N VAL A 127 -10.07 6.00 -23.24
CA VAL A 127 -11.44 5.62 -22.89
C VAL A 127 -11.73 4.25 -23.52
N VAL A 128 -11.79 3.22 -22.67
CA VAL A 128 -12.13 1.85 -23.09
C VAL A 128 -13.60 1.60 -22.83
N THR A 129 -14.32 1.08 -23.83
CA THR A 129 -15.72 0.69 -23.69
C THR A 129 -15.87 -0.40 -22.63
N ALA A 130 -16.85 -0.24 -21.73
CA ALA A 130 -17.14 -1.23 -20.72
C ALA A 130 -17.62 -2.54 -21.38
N LEU A 131 -17.20 -3.69 -20.83
CA LEU A 131 -17.69 -4.98 -21.25
C LEU A 131 -19.15 -5.12 -20.81
N ASN A 132 -20.04 -5.39 -21.75
CA ASN A 132 -21.45 -5.68 -21.46
C ASN A 132 -21.64 -7.19 -21.44
N VAL A 133 -21.87 -7.75 -20.25
CA VAL A 133 -22.21 -9.18 -20.09
C VAL A 133 -23.59 -9.25 -19.46
N GLY A 134 -24.60 -9.69 -20.24
CA GLY A 134 -25.97 -9.87 -19.75
C GLY A 134 -26.63 -8.60 -19.17
N GLY A 135 -26.30 -7.41 -19.68
CA GLY A 135 -26.81 -6.12 -19.18
C GLY A 135 -26.00 -5.48 -18.05
N ILE A 136 -24.92 -6.14 -17.59
CA ILE A 136 -24.00 -5.62 -16.57
C ILE A 136 -22.81 -4.94 -17.26
N ARG A 137 -22.51 -3.70 -16.85
CA ARG A 137 -21.38 -2.91 -17.38
C ARG A 137 -20.15 -3.10 -16.51
N ILE A 138 -19.22 -3.91 -16.97
CA ILE A 138 -17.95 -4.15 -16.26
C ILE A 138 -16.88 -3.23 -16.84
N ALA A 139 -16.45 -2.26 -16.03
CA ALA A 139 -15.35 -1.39 -16.39
C ALA A 139 -14.05 -2.19 -16.48
N TYR A 140 -13.36 -2.07 -17.62
CA TYR A 140 -12.12 -2.79 -17.94
C TYR A 140 -11.06 -2.73 -16.82
N TYR A 141 -10.77 -1.53 -16.31
CA TYR A 141 -9.77 -1.32 -15.25
C TYR A 141 -10.15 -1.99 -13.91
N ARG A 142 -11.43 -2.22 -13.62
CA ARG A 142 -11.84 -2.92 -12.38
C ARG A 142 -11.45 -4.38 -12.40
N VAL A 143 -11.59 -5.05 -13.54
CA VAL A 143 -11.20 -6.46 -13.72
C VAL A 143 -9.69 -6.61 -13.60
N ILE A 144 -8.94 -5.72 -14.25
CA ILE A 144 -7.48 -5.74 -14.17
C ILE A 144 -7.01 -5.52 -12.75
N VAL A 145 -7.59 -4.54 -12.04
CA VAL A 145 -7.23 -4.23 -10.66
C VAL A 145 -7.48 -5.43 -9.75
N VAL A 146 -8.60 -6.14 -9.87
CA VAL A 146 -8.83 -7.38 -9.11
C VAL A 146 -7.76 -8.43 -9.44
N GLY A 147 -7.48 -8.65 -10.72
CA GLY A 147 -6.47 -9.62 -11.16
C GLY A 147 -5.07 -9.30 -10.63
N LEU A 148 -4.65 -8.03 -10.70
CA LEU A 148 -3.35 -7.57 -10.19
C LEU A 148 -3.27 -7.68 -8.66
N ALA A 149 -4.35 -7.39 -7.93
CA ALA A 149 -4.36 -7.49 -6.47
C ALA A 149 -4.22 -8.95 -6.04
N LEU A 150 -4.98 -9.86 -6.65
CA LEU A 150 -4.88 -11.30 -6.40
C LEU A 150 -3.48 -11.84 -6.76
N MET A 151 -2.92 -11.40 -7.89
CA MET A 151 -1.56 -11.76 -8.28
C MET A 151 -0.54 -11.28 -7.24
N ALA A 152 -0.60 -10.02 -6.81
CA ALA A 152 0.33 -9.47 -5.82
C ALA A 152 0.23 -10.17 -4.47
N ILE A 153 -1.00 -10.48 -4.01
CA ILE A 153 -1.23 -11.26 -2.79
C ILE A 153 -0.69 -12.69 -2.95
N ALA A 154 -0.90 -13.34 -4.08
CA ALA A 154 -0.37 -14.67 -4.35
C ALA A 154 1.17 -14.67 -4.35
N VAL A 155 1.80 -13.69 -5.00
CA VAL A 155 3.26 -13.52 -4.99
C VAL A 155 3.78 -13.32 -3.56
N LEU A 156 3.12 -12.47 -2.77
CA LEU A 156 3.47 -12.30 -1.37
C LEU A 156 3.32 -13.61 -0.58
N HIS A 157 2.20 -14.33 -0.76
CA HIS A 157 1.96 -15.61 -0.09
C HIS A 157 3.08 -16.60 -0.39
N LEU A 158 3.46 -16.74 -1.66
CA LEU A 158 4.54 -17.63 -2.08
C LEU A 158 5.89 -17.17 -1.50
N LEU A 159 6.17 -15.87 -1.51
CA LEU A 159 7.38 -15.29 -0.92
C LEU A 159 7.45 -15.62 0.57
N LEU A 160 6.38 -15.35 1.32
CA LEU A 160 6.35 -15.61 2.75
C LEU A 160 6.46 -17.11 3.04
N ARG A 161 5.72 -17.96 2.32
CA ARG A 161 5.67 -19.40 2.61
C ARG A 161 6.96 -20.13 2.25
N TYR A 162 7.52 -19.86 1.07
CA TYR A 162 8.56 -20.71 0.48
C TYR A 162 9.98 -20.11 0.53
N THR A 163 10.17 -18.83 0.84
CA THR A 163 11.51 -18.22 0.83
C THR A 163 12.17 -18.14 2.21
N LYS A 164 13.50 -17.99 2.24
CA LYS A 164 14.26 -17.73 3.46
C LYS A 164 13.89 -16.38 4.11
N VAL A 165 13.56 -15.37 3.30
CA VAL A 165 13.09 -14.06 3.79
C VAL A 165 11.79 -14.25 4.58
N GLY A 166 10.84 -14.98 4.02
CA GLY A 166 9.57 -15.29 4.70
C GLY A 166 9.71 -16.09 5.99
N LYS A 167 10.63 -17.07 6.03
CA LYS A 167 10.98 -17.81 7.25
C LYS A 167 11.56 -16.88 8.33
N ALA A 168 12.49 -16.00 7.94
CA ALA A 168 13.08 -15.02 8.85
C ALA A 168 12.05 -14.01 9.36
N MET A 169 11.15 -13.52 8.50
CA MET A 169 10.05 -12.63 8.89
C MET A 169 9.14 -13.25 9.95
N ARG A 170 8.75 -14.52 9.80
CA ARG A 170 7.95 -15.23 10.82
C ARG A 170 8.71 -15.38 12.14
N ALA A 171 9.98 -15.79 12.08
CA ALA A 171 10.79 -15.94 13.29
C ALA A 171 10.93 -14.63 14.08
N VAL A 172 11.14 -13.50 13.37
CA VAL A 172 11.20 -12.16 13.98
C VAL A 172 9.83 -11.73 14.54
N ALA A 173 8.74 -12.03 13.86
CA ALA A 173 7.38 -11.75 14.35
C ALA A 173 7.06 -12.51 15.65
N ASP A 174 7.50 -13.77 15.75
CA ASP A 174 7.30 -14.62 16.93
C ASP A 174 8.12 -14.11 18.13
N ASN A 175 9.44 -13.97 17.95
CA ASN A 175 10.33 -13.47 19.00
C ASN A 175 11.61 -12.86 18.41
N ILE A 176 11.71 -11.52 18.47
CA ILE A 176 12.84 -10.76 17.93
C ILE A 176 14.17 -11.15 18.61
N ASP A 177 14.18 -11.34 19.93
CA ASP A 177 15.41 -11.64 20.68
C ASP A 177 15.92 -13.05 20.37
N LEU A 178 15.02 -14.04 20.33
CA LEU A 178 15.38 -15.42 19.96
C LEU A 178 15.84 -15.50 18.51
N ALA A 179 15.18 -14.78 17.60
CA ALA A 179 15.58 -14.70 16.20
C ALA A 179 17.01 -14.13 16.06
N ARG A 180 17.34 -13.08 16.82
CA ARG A 180 18.66 -12.46 16.83
C ARG A 180 19.75 -13.40 17.36
N VAL A 181 19.50 -14.11 18.46
CA VAL A 181 20.43 -15.11 19.01
C VAL A 181 20.60 -16.30 18.06
N SER A 182 19.57 -16.62 17.27
CA SER A 182 19.61 -17.67 16.23
C SER A 182 20.33 -17.24 14.95
N GLY A 183 20.96 -16.06 14.93
CA GLY A 183 21.74 -15.56 13.78
C GLY A 183 20.92 -14.90 12.67
N ILE A 184 19.63 -14.63 12.89
CA ILE A 184 18.80 -13.90 11.94
C ILE A 184 19.14 -12.41 12.02
N ASN A 185 19.50 -11.81 10.88
CA ASN A 185 19.70 -10.37 10.79
C ASN A 185 18.34 -9.65 10.81
N VAL A 186 17.95 -9.19 12.00
CA VAL A 186 16.66 -8.52 12.25
C VAL A 186 16.54 -7.25 11.42
N GLU A 187 17.62 -6.48 11.30
CA GLU A 187 17.64 -5.20 10.58
C GLU A 187 17.30 -5.40 9.10
N ARG A 188 17.81 -6.47 8.48
CA ARG A 188 17.45 -6.87 7.11
C ARG A 188 15.98 -7.30 7.01
N VAL A 189 15.45 -7.97 8.02
CA VAL A 189 14.02 -8.34 8.06
C VAL A 189 13.16 -7.09 8.12
N VAL A 190 13.51 -6.10 8.94
CA VAL A 190 12.82 -4.80 9.01
C VAL A 190 12.80 -4.10 7.64
N LEU A 191 13.93 -4.07 6.93
CA LEU A 191 14.00 -3.48 5.59
C LEU A 191 13.08 -4.21 4.60
N TRP A 192 13.08 -5.55 4.60
CA TRP A 192 12.17 -6.33 3.75
C TRP A 192 10.70 -6.10 4.10
N THR A 193 10.36 -5.95 5.38
CA THR A 193 9.01 -5.58 5.82
C THR A 193 8.57 -4.26 5.19
N TRP A 194 9.42 -3.24 5.21
CA TRP A 194 9.10 -1.94 4.59
C TRP A 194 9.02 -2.01 3.07
N VAL A 195 9.91 -2.75 2.41
CA VAL A 195 9.87 -2.95 0.95
C VAL A 195 8.55 -3.59 0.53
N LEU A 196 8.15 -4.68 1.19
CA LEU A 196 6.91 -5.38 0.86
C LEU A 196 5.69 -4.54 1.24
N SER A 197 5.68 -3.96 2.43
CA SER A 197 4.57 -3.14 2.92
C SER A 197 4.33 -1.90 2.07
N ALA A 198 5.35 -1.07 1.85
CA ALA A 198 5.23 0.15 1.04
C ALA A 198 4.96 -0.18 -0.42
N GLY A 199 5.56 -1.24 -0.97
CA GLY A 199 5.34 -1.68 -2.34
C GLY A 199 3.88 -2.07 -2.61
N LEU A 200 3.32 -2.96 -1.79
CA LEU A 200 1.93 -3.40 -1.93
C LEU A 200 0.94 -2.23 -1.74
N THR A 201 1.25 -1.35 -0.78
CA THR A 201 0.42 -0.18 -0.48
C THR A 201 0.44 0.86 -1.60
N ALA A 202 1.63 1.10 -2.18
CA ALA A 202 1.79 2.00 -3.33
C ALA A 202 1.10 1.46 -4.59
N LEU A 203 1.19 0.14 -4.82
CA LEU A 203 0.44 -0.53 -5.89
C LEU A 203 -1.06 -0.40 -5.67
N GLY A 204 -1.55 -0.66 -4.45
CA GLY A 204 -2.95 -0.45 -4.10
C GLY A 204 -3.42 0.98 -4.35
N GLY A 205 -2.60 1.98 -4.00
CA GLY A 205 -2.89 3.39 -4.26
C GLY A 205 -2.98 3.71 -5.74
N SER A 206 -2.03 3.21 -6.52
CA SER A 206 -2.03 3.39 -7.97
C SER A 206 -3.25 2.72 -8.61
N MET A 207 -3.62 1.53 -8.13
CA MET A 207 -4.81 0.82 -8.57
C MET A 207 -6.11 1.54 -8.20
N TYR A 208 -6.14 2.18 -7.03
CA TYR A 208 -7.25 3.04 -6.62
C TYR A 208 -7.42 4.24 -7.56
N GLY A 209 -6.31 4.86 -7.98
CA GLY A 209 -6.29 5.94 -8.97
C GLY A 209 -6.71 5.51 -10.38
N LEU A 210 -6.67 4.21 -10.72
CA LEU A 210 -7.20 3.69 -11.99
C LEU A 210 -8.73 3.63 -12.00
N VAL A 211 -9.35 3.40 -10.84
CA VAL A 211 -10.79 3.20 -10.70
C VAL A 211 -11.53 4.42 -10.15
N THR A 212 -10.79 5.38 -9.58
CA THR A 212 -11.29 6.64 -9.00
C THR A 212 -10.31 7.78 -9.30
N ALA A 213 -10.67 9.02 -8.97
CA ALA A 213 -9.73 10.14 -9.07
C ALA A 213 -8.61 10.05 -8.01
N VAL A 214 -7.41 10.45 -8.39
CA VAL A 214 -6.27 10.62 -7.47
C VAL A 214 -6.49 11.90 -6.66
N ARG A 215 -6.60 11.76 -5.33
CA ARG A 215 -6.86 12.88 -4.41
C ARG A 215 -5.85 12.87 -3.26
N PRO A 216 -5.40 14.03 -2.75
CA PRO A 216 -4.37 14.07 -1.70
C PRO A 216 -4.80 13.42 -0.38
N ASN A 217 -6.11 13.34 -0.11
CA ASN A 217 -6.66 12.78 1.12
C ASN A 217 -7.22 11.36 0.95
N MET A 218 -7.01 10.69 -0.20
CA MET A 218 -7.60 9.37 -0.42
C MET A 218 -7.11 8.32 0.59
N GLY A 219 -5.80 8.32 0.89
CA GLY A 219 -5.22 7.43 1.89
C GLY A 219 -5.75 7.66 3.31
N TRP A 220 -6.08 8.91 3.65
CA TRP A 220 -6.66 9.26 4.95
C TRP A 220 -8.05 8.64 5.16
N PHE A 221 -8.86 8.53 4.10
CA PHE A 221 -10.16 7.86 4.21
C PHE A 221 -10.04 6.33 4.16
N LEU A 222 -9.00 5.82 3.49
CA LEU A 222 -8.78 4.38 3.34
C LEU A 222 -8.04 3.76 4.53
N ILE A 223 -7.37 4.55 5.39
CA ILE A 223 -6.64 4.02 6.53
C ILE A 223 -7.55 3.32 7.55
N LEU A 224 -8.74 3.86 7.80
CA LEU A 224 -9.72 3.24 8.70
C LEU A 224 -10.18 1.86 8.24
N PRO A 225 -10.69 1.68 7.00
CA PRO A 225 -11.06 0.35 6.53
C PRO A 225 -9.84 -0.58 6.36
N MET A 226 -8.64 -0.04 6.11
CA MET A 226 -7.42 -0.85 6.16
C MET A 226 -7.18 -1.43 7.55
N PHE A 227 -7.18 -0.61 8.61
CA PHE A 227 -7.06 -1.11 9.99
C PHE A 227 -8.16 -2.09 10.36
N ALA A 228 -9.40 -1.81 9.96
CA ALA A 228 -10.52 -2.73 10.19
C ALA A 228 -10.36 -4.08 9.46
N SER A 229 -9.59 -4.13 8.37
CA SER A 229 -9.28 -5.36 7.63
C SER A 229 -8.10 -6.15 8.22
N VAL A 230 -7.27 -5.51 9.05
CA VAL A 230 -6.08 -6.13 9.67
C VAL A 230 -6.44 -6.95 10.91
N ILE A 231 -7.53 -6.58 11.60
CA ILE A 231 -8.01 -7.16 12.87
C ILE A 231 -9.09 -8.20 12.58
#